data_AF-A0A679HMP0-F1
#
_entry.id   AF-A0A679HMP0-F1
#
_cell.length_a   1.000
_cell.length_b   1.000
_cell.length_c   1.000
_cell.angle_alpha   90.00
_cell.angle_beta   90.00
_cell.angle_gamma   90.00
#
_symmetry.space_group_name_H-M   'P 1'
#
loop_
_entity.id
_entity.type
_entity.pdbx_description
1 polymer ?
#
loop_
_entity_poly.entity_id
_entity_poly.type
_entity_poly.pdbx_seq_one_letter_code
_entity_poly.pdbx_strand_id
1 'polypeptide(L)' 'MELDSAVAEWLEERAMPNPKHKHSRARRDKRRTQKLRITPPGMAVCPQCHELKLPHYTCLNCGTYKGKAVIQVEEV' A
#
# COMPACT_ATOMS: atom_id res chain seq x y z
N MET A 1 47.44 -6.08 18.06
CA MET A 1 47.48 -7.53 18.33
C MET A 1 46.23 -8.06 19.03
N GLU A 2 45.73 -7.47 20.13
CA GLU A 2 44.41 -7.85 20.70
C GLU A 2 43.23 -7.06 20.11
N LEU A 3 43.50 -5.93 19.43
CA LEU A 3 42.47 -5.14 18.72
C LEU A 3 42.13 -5.72 17.34
N ASP A 4 43.06 -6.47 16.74
CA ASP A 4 42.89 -7.08 15.42
C ASP A 4 42.01 -8.34 15.49
N SER A 5 42.06 -9.09 16.61
CA SER A 5 41.17 -10.21 16.91
C SER A 5 39.74 -9.75 17.20
N ALA A 6 39.56 -8.66 17.95
CA ALA A 6 38.24 -8.10 18.25
C ALA A 6 37.52 -7.54 17.00
N VAL A 7 38.24 -6.96 16.04
CA VAL A 7 37.66 -6.53 14.74
C VAL A 7 37.31 -7.72 13.84
N ALA A 8 38.10 -8.80 13.90
CA ALA A 8 37.83 -10.03 13.15
C ALA A 8 36.58 -10.76 13.68
N GLU A 9 36.43 -10.88 15.00
CA GLU A 9 35.22 -11.44 15.64
C GLU A 9 33.96 -10.63 15.28
N TRP A 10 34.05 -9.29 15.25
CA TRP A 10 32.93 -8.42 14.90
C TRP A 10 32.48 -8.53 13.43
N LEU A 11 33.38 -8.93 12.53
CA LEU A 11 33.07 -9.14 11.11
C LEU A 11 32.49 -10.53 10.85
N GLU A 12 32.88 -11.54 11.63
CA GLU A 12 32.37 -12.91 11.51
C GLU A 12 30.92 -13.04 12.03
N GLU A 13 30.56 -12.32 13.09
CA GLU A 13 29.18 -12.32 13.62
C GLU A 13 28.18 -11.58 12.71
N ARG A 14 28.68 -10.74 11.79
CA ARG A 14 27.87 -9.84 10.95
C ARG A 14 27.85 -10.26 9.49
N ALA A 15 27.63 -11.55 9.22
CA ALA A 15 27.44 -12.03 7.86
C ALA A 15 26.13 -11.46 7.26
N MET A 16 26.22 -10.34 6.54
CA MET A 16 25.10 -9.74 5.83
C MET A 16 24.69 -10.63 4.65
N PRO A 17 23.47 -11.20 4.64
CA PRO A 17 23.07 -12.12 3.59
C PRO A 17 22.90 -11.38 2.28
N ASN A 18 23.74 -11.70 1.30
CA ASN A 18 23.70 -11.12 -0.04
C ASN A 18 23.15 -12.14 -1.06
N PRO A 19 22.37 -11.73 -2.07
CA PRO A 19 21.94 -12.65 -3.12
C PRO A 19 23.13 -13.28 -3.84
N LYS A 20 23.22 -14.61 -3.79
CA LYS A 20 24.32 -15.35 -4.41
C LYS A 20 24.37 -15.17 -5.94
N HIS A 21 23.20 -15.02 -6.58
CA HIS A 21 23.08 -14.84 -8.02
C HIS A 21 21.96 -13.86 -8.39
N LYS A 22 22.10 -13.23 -9.57
CA LYS A 22 21.06 -12.43 -10.18
C LYS A 22 19.81 -13.27 -10.43
N HIS A 23 18.65 -12.77 -10.05
CA HIS A 23 17.38 -13.39 -10.39
C HIS A 23 17.10 -13.30 -11.90
N SER A 24 16.67 -14.41 -12.50
CA SER A 24 16.24 -14.43 -13.91
C SER A 24 15.03 -13.51 -14.13
N ARG A 25 14.82 -13.07 -15.38
CA ARG A 25 13.64 -12.27 -15.76
C ARG A 25 12.35 -12.99 -15.35
N ALA A 26 12.23 -14.27 -15.68
CA ALA A 26 11.08 -15.10 -15.32
C ALA A 26 10.84 -15.17 -13.80
N ARG A 27 11.88 -15.34 -12.97
CA ARG A 27 11.72 -15.41 -11.51
C ARG A 27 11.27 -14.07 -10.92
N ARG A 28 11.81 -12.95 -11.43
CA ARG A 28 11.41 -11.60 -11.04
C ARG A 28 9.95 -11.32 -11.42
N ASP A 29 9.56 -11.64 -12.66
CA ASP A 29 8.24 -11.33 -13.19
C ASP A 29 7.16 -12.15 -12.49
N LYS A 30 7.36 -13.46 -12.30
CA LYS A 30 6.46 -14.32 -11.52
C LYS A 30 6.21 -13.78 -10.10
N ARG A 31 7.26 -13.29 -9.43
CA ARG A 31 7.13 -12.69 -8.09
C ARG A 31 6.34 -11.39 -8.11
N ARG A 32 6.48 -10.56 -9.15
CA ARG A 32 5.80 -9.27 -9.27
C ARG A 32 4.32 -9.42 -9.63
N THR A 33 3.91 -10.48 -10.34
CA THR A 33 2.53 -10.68 -10.79
C THR A 33 1.51 -10.58 -9.65
N GLN A 34 1.80 -11.11 -8.46
CA GLN A 34 0.88 -11.02 -7.33
C GLN A 34 0.74 -9.59 -6.80
N LYS A 35 1.82 -8.81 -6.77
CA LYS A 35 1.83 -7.43 -6.25
C LYS A 35 1.27 -6.41 -7.26
N LEU A 36 1.37 -6.69 -8.55
CA LEU A 36 0.90 -5.81 -9.62
C LEU A 36 -0.62 -5.90 -9.85
N ARG A 37 -1.29 -6.91 -9.28
CA ARG A 37 -2.76 -7.01 -9.33
C ARG A 37 -3.38 -6.01 -8.36
N ILE A 38 -3.62 -4.80 -8.85
CA ILE A 38 -4.37 -3.76 -8.12
C ILE A 38 -5.83 -3.92 -8.53
N THR A 39 -6.67 -4.33 -7.58
CA THR A 39 -8.13 -4.36 -7.76
C THR A 39 -8.68 -2.95 -7.56
N PRO A 40 -9.53 -2.43 -8.47
CA PRO A 40 -10.18 -1.15 -8.24
C PRO A 40 -11.04 -1.18 -6.98
N PRO A 41 -11.16 -0.06 -6.24
CA PRO A 41 -12.02 0.00 -5.08
C PRO A 41 -13.49 -0.20 -5.49
N GLY A 42 -14.25 -0.93 -4.67
CA GLY A 42 -15.69 -1.05 -4.85
C GLY A 42 -16.36 0.31 -4.66
N MET A 43 -17.23 0.70 -5.60
CA MET A 43 -18.04 1.91 -5.51
C MET A 43 -19.50 1.55 -5.19
N ALA A 44 -20.17 2.41 -4.43
CA ALA A 44 -21.58 2.28 -4.06
C ALA A 44 -22.37 3.51 -4.50
N VAL A 45 -23.64 3.34 -4.83
CA VAL A 45 -24.53 4.44 -5.23
C VAL A 45 -25.00 5.21 -3.99
N CYS A 46 -24.97 6.54 -4.06
CA CYS A 46 -25.52 7.40 -3.02
C CYS A 46 -27.06 7.37 -3.04
N PRO A 47 -27.73 7.18 -1.88
CA PRO A 47 -29.20 7.17 -1.83
C PRO A 47 -29.84 8.55 -2.00
N GLN A 48 -29.07 9.65 -2.00
CA GLN A 48 -29.61 11.02 -2.09
C GLN A 48 -29.40 11.66 -3.48
N CYS A 49 -28.17 11.62 -4.00
CA CYS A 49 -27.83 12.20 -5.31
C CYS A 49 -27.60 11.17 -6.42
N HIS A 50 -27.71 9.87 -6.11
CA HIS A 50 -27.50 8.76 -7.06
C HIS A 50 -26.12 8.70 -7.75
N GLU A 51 -25.15 9.44 -7.24
CA GLU A 51 -23.78 9.35 -7.71
C GLU A 51 -22.99 8.21 -7.07
N LEU A 52 -21.94 7.79 -7.78
CA LEU A 52 -20.98 6.82 -7.29
C LEU A 52 -20.13 7.44 -6.19
N LYS A 53 -20.06 6.76 -5.05
CA LYS A 53 -19.22 7.13 -3.92
C LYS A 53 -18.51 5.93 -3.32
N LEU A 54 -17.50 6.21 -2.50
CA LEU A 54 -16.86 5.17 -1.70
C LEU A 54 -17.81 4.66 -0.60
N PRO A 55 -17.89 3.34 -0.36
CA PRO A 55 -18.70 2.78 0.71
C PRO A 55 -18.18 3.25 2.08
N HIS A 56 -19.10 3.55 3.00
CA HIS A 56 -18.82 4.08 4.34
C HIS A 56 -18.22 5.50 4.41
N TYR A 57 -18.07 6.21 3.29
CA TYR A 57 -17.71 7.62 3.27
C TYR A 57 -18.94 8.52 3.13
N THR A 58 -18.80 9.74 3.65
CA THR A 58 -19.72 10.86 3.35
C THR A 58 -19.65 11.15 1.85
N CYS A 59 -20.80 11.39 1.22
CA CYS A 59 -20.81 11.79 -0.18
C CYS A 59 -20.19 13.19 -0.31
N LEU A 60 -19.20 13.35 -1.19
CA LEU A 60 -18.54 14.64 -1.41
C LEU A 60 -19.43 15.62 -2.19
N ASN A 61 -20.39 15.11 -2.98
CA ASN A 61 -21.27 15.97 -3.76
C ASN A 61 -22.42 16.53 -2.92
N CYS A 62 -23.21 15.67 -2.26
CA CYS A 62 -24.33 16.14 -1.44
C CYS A 62 -24.00 16.37 0.04
N GLY A 63 -22.77 16.10 0.49
CA GLY A 63 -22.37 16.29 1.90
C GLY A 63 -23.08 15.38 2.91
N THR A 64 -23.88 14.41 2.44
CA THR A 64 -24.71 13.57 3.31
C THR A 64 -24.07 12.22 3.65
N TYR A 65 -24.27 11.80 4.90
CA TYR A 65 -23.99 10.45 5.39
C TYR A 65 -25.17 9.95 6.23
N LYS A 66 -25.70 8.77 5.88
CA LYS A 66 -26.88 8.16 6.55
C LYS A 66 -28.07 9.13 6.68
N GLY A 67 -28.33 9.95 5.66
CA GLY A 67 -29.44 10.90 5.63
C GLY A 67 -29.24 12.16 6.49
N LYS A 68 -28.05 12.37 7.08
CA LYS A 68 -27.70 13.61 7.77
C LYS A 68 -26.69 14.40 6.95
N ALA A 69 -26.88 15.71 6.85
CA ALA A 69 -25.88 16.62 6.31
C ALA A 69 -24.73 16.73 7.32
N VAL A 70 -23.53 16.29 6.93
CA VAL A 70 -22.33 16.29 7.78
C VAL A 70 -21.35 17.38 7.34
N ILE A 71 -21.34 17.69 6.05
CA ILE A 71 -20.48 18.70 5.45
C ILE A 71 -21.39 19.78 4.85
N GLN A 72 -21.09 21.04 5.14
CA GLN A 72 -21.60 22.16 4.34
C GLN A 72 -20.82 22.15 3.03
N VAL A 73 -21.41 21.58 2.00
CA VAL A 73 -20.86 21.63 0.64
C VAL A 73 -21.47 22.86 -0.01
N GLU A 74 -20.68 23.88 -0.27
CA GLU A 74 -21.07 24.97 -1.16
C GLU A 74 -21.12 24.37 -2.58
N GLU A 75 -22.29 24.46 -3.21
CA GLU A 75 -22.53 23.93 -4.56
C GLU A 75 -21.52 24.54 -5.55
N VAL A 76 -20.93 23.70 -6.41
CA VAL A 76 -20.19 24.10 -7.62
C VAL A 76 -21.03 23.75 -8.84
#